data_AF-A0A559RDD5-F1
#
_entry.id   AF-A0A559RDD5-F1
#
_cell.length_a   1.000
_cell.length_b   1.000
_cell.length_c   1.000
_cell.angle_alpha   90.00
_cell.angle_beta   90.00
_cell.angle_gamma   90.00
#
_symmetry.space_group_name_H-M   'P 1'
#
loop_
_entity.id
_entity.type
_entity.pdbx_description
1 polymer ?
#
loop_
_entity_poly.entity_id
_entity_poly.type
_entity_poly.pdbx_seq_one_letter_code
_entity_poly.pdbx_strand_id
1 'polypeptide(L)'
;MRGLLLRFAIFISMFSFTYAQQTVPFTTQKAFYIYGDAAVIGNNILSKDKQEPYNDYLLTNDDIDMVYVDIDQDKTTFSSSSANLKLPDNQSKIAYAVLYWSATYSYIKGTRREEDAQFYFQGNRQKNRSLINKVKLKLPGENYQNITGNVLFDGAKSPAFALNAPYVCFADVTKQLQEAKQVNGEYTVANINATQGFVAGGSAAGWMLYVVYEAPTSKPKYITTFNGFSHIGNQPEIISLDEFKTPDKGATSTAIVLATLEGDSALSGDQCIVANPVTNKAWQLQAVNRDKDNFFSSQITSISTANTVRYPNSSNTLGFDLATVSLPNNDEAVLVNGTEKVDLIFNTKQDRFYLFFTAFNTEISESFLKEIQSNTPVNAIVLTSEKLDPNVVLTSDNKVVNAKAETVKAIAKTDIKTIGQAENFNITTQSFALKQPVIIKKELKQELVVPMSSEILSSKSQNEALAKGDVLISSTNYVRALKIEDKPLETQAFKLLLEKNAALIEGAKEGYYVINKFFSKPQNAITWQKYLKEKGYDSQILIDETEQLFYVYVFHTQNFYDAYMQHKTLLNNALFSQNWVFKVNMIDY
;
A
#
# COMPACT_ATOMS: atom_id res chain seq x y z
N MET A 1 19.07 40.14 29.43
CA MET A 1 17.93 39.18 29.38
C MET A 1 17.24 39.09 28.01
N ARG A 2 17.01 40.18 27.24
CA ARG A 2 16.27 40.08 25.95
C ARG A 2 16.88 39.15 24.88
N GLY A 3 18.21 39.04 24.79
CA GLY A 3 18.86 38.22 23.76
C GLY A 3 18.82 36.69 23.93
N LEU A 4 18.40 36.18 25.11
CA LEU A 4 18.41 34.73 25.38
C LEU A 4 17.09 34.05 25.00
N LEU A 5 15.96 34.73 25.22
CA LEU A 5 14.62 34.25 24.87
C LEU A 5 14.46 34.02 23.35
N LEU A 6 15.07 34.88 22.53
CA LEU A 6 15.01 34.75 21.07
C LEU A 6 15.72 33.49 20.53
N ARG A 7 16.68 32.92 21.28
CA ARG A 7 17.37 31.68 20.90
C ARG A 7 16.63 30.42 21.37
N PHE A 8 15.82 30.51 22.42
CA PHE A 8 14.98 29.39 22.87
C PHE A 8 13.74 29.22 21.98
N ALA A 9 13.20 30.31 21.44
CA ALA A 9 12.04 30.27 20.52
C ALA A 9 12.33 29.59 19.18
N ILE A 10 13.58 29.64 18.70
CA ILE A 10 13.99 29.07 17.40
C ILE A 10 14.30 27.56 17.51
N PHE A 11 14.68 27.07 18.70
CA PHE A 11 15.10 25.66 18.88
C PHE A 11 13.94 24.67 19.06
N ILE A 12 12.69 25.14 19.06
CA ILE A 12 11.49 24.32 19.30
C ILE A 12 10.69 24.06 18.00
N SER A 13 10.96 24.78 16.90
CA SER A 13 10.22 24.63 15.63
C SER A 13 10.82 23.62 14.64
N MET A 14 11.67 22.69 15.10
CA MET A 14 12.34 21.70 14.23
C MET A 14 12.15 20.23 14.66
N PHE A 15 11.23 19.94 15.58
CA PHE A 15 10.65 18.59 15.69
C PHE A 15 9.55 18.40 14.64
N SER A 16 9.93 18.49 13.37
CA SER A 16 9.14 17.95 12.26
C SER A 16 9.28 16.44 12.30
N PHE A 17 8.27 15.74 12.84
CA PHE A 17 8.16 14.30 12.70
C PHE A 17 8.01 13.96 11.21
N THR A 18 9.08 13.48 10.60
CA THR A 18 9.06 12.94 9.23
C THR A 18 8.40 11.57 9.25
N TYR A 19 7.07 11.56 9.35
CA TYR A 19 6.26 10.39 9.01
C TYR A 19 6.56 9.96 7.57
N ALA A 20 6.50 8.67 7.28
CA ALA A 20 6.46 8.19 5.91
C ALA A 20 5.25 8.83 5.21
N GLN A 21 5.48 9.49 4.06
CA GLN A 21 4.45 10.29 3.42
C GLN A 21 3.65 9.42 2.43
N GLN A 22 2.45 8.99 2.86
CA GLN A 22 1.45 8.37 2.01
C GLN A 22 1.31 9.12 0.68
N THR A 23 1.43 8.41 -0.44
CA THR A 23 1.49 9.03 -1.79
C THR A 23 0.19 9.77 -2.13
N VAL A 24 -0.94 9.24 -1.67
CA VAL A 24 -2.21 9.97 -1.52
C VAL A 24 -2.71 9.69 -0.10
N PRO A 25 -2.75 10.68 0.81
CA PRO A 25 -3.18 10.47 2.19
C PRO A 25 -4.58 9.86 2.28
N PHE A 26 -4.76 8.91 3.21
CA PHE A 26 -6.05 8.30 3.45
C PHE A 26 -7.04 9.30 4.06
N THR A 27 -8.20 9.46 3.42
CA THR A 27 -9.23 10.43 3.84
C THR A 27 -10.62 9.82 3.78
N THR A 28 -11.48 10.22 4.71
CA THR A 28 -12.87 9.79 4.79
C THR A 28 -13.65 10.24 3.56
N GLN A 29 -14.30 9.30 2.90
CA GLN A 29 -15.11 9.57 1.71
C GLN A 29 -16.59 9.73 2.07
N LYS A 30 -17.09 8.83 2.92
CA LYS A 30 -18.45 8.82 3.46
C LYS A 30 -18.51 8.16 4.84
N ALA A 31 -19.41 8.69 5.67
CA ALA A 31 -19.83 8.12 6.94
C ALA A 31 -21.36 8.03 7.00
N PHE A 32 -21.91 6.90 7.45
CA PHE A 32 -23.34 6.59 7.48
C PHE A 32 -23.78 6.08 8.86
N TYR A 33 -24.99 6.46 9.29
CA TYR A 33 -25.63 5.98 10.51
C TYR A 33 -27.01 5.40 10.15
N ILE A 34 -27.14 4.07 10.10
CA ILE A 34 -28.16 3.38 9.28
C ILE A 34 -28.72 2.12 9.95
N TYR A 35 -30.01 1.82 9.81
CA TYR A 35 -30.55 0.45 9.99
C TYR A 35 -30.34 -0.29 8.68
N GLY A 36 -29.37 -1.20 8.66
CA GLY A 36 -28.79 -1.71 7.43
C GLY A 36 -27.39 -2.28 7.63
N ASP A 37 -26.70 -2.49 6.52
CA ASP A 37 -25.33 -3.00 6.50
C ASP A 37 -24.57 -2.50 5.26
N ALA A 38 -23.33 -2.95 5.09
CA ALA A 38 -22.65 -2.88 3.80
C ALA A 38 -22.13 -4.24 3.35
N ALA A 39 -22.20 -4.47 2.04
CA ALA A 39 -21.63 -5.62 1.35
C ALA A 39 -20.51 -5.15 0.41
N VAL A 40 -19.54 -6.03 0.17
CA VAL A 40 -18.50 -5.81 -0.84
C VAL A 40 -18.36 -7.06 -1.71
N ILE A 41 -18.23 -6.83 -3.01
CA ILE A 41 -17.89 -7.84 -4.03
C ILE A 41 -16.77 -7.32 -4.91
N GLY A 42 -16.10 -8.18 -5.66
CA GLY A 42 -15.04 -7.79 -6.58
C GLY A 42 -14.45 -8.99 -7.30
N ASN A 43 -13.65 -8.74 -8.34
CA ASN A 43 -12.87 -9.80 -9.01
C ASN A 43 -11.60 -9.25 -9.69
N ASN A 44 -10.66 -10.14 -10.01
CA ASN A 44 -9.49 -9.81 -10.82
C ASN A 44 -9.86 -9.65 -12.31
N ILE A 45 -9.01 -8.94 -13.06
CA ILE A 45 -9.13 -8.69 -14.51
C ILE A 45 -7.91 -9.18 -15.30
N LEU A 46 -6.78 -9.47 -14.63
CA LEU A 46 -5.67 -10.22 -15.21
C LEU A 46 -5.60 -11.61 -14.59
N SER A 47 -5.23 -12.61 -15.39
CA SER A 47 -5.04 -14.01 -14.97
C SER A 47 -4.08 -14.72 -15.95
N LYS A 48 -3.73 -15.97 -15.66
CA LYS A 48 -2.97 -16.84 -16.57
C LYS A 48 -3.79 -17.31 -17.78
N ASP A 49 -5.12 -17.32 -17.66
CA ASP A 49 -6.08 -17.66 -18.72
C ASP A 49 -7.23 -16.64 -18.77
N LYS A 50 -7.97 -16.59 -19.89
CA LYS A 50 -9.11 -15.69 -20.06
C LYS A 50 -10.33 -16.06 -19.20
N GLN A 51 -10.59 -17.35 -18.98
CA GLN A 51 -11.86 -17.85 -18.45
C GLN A 51 -11.69 -18.91 -17.36
N GLU A 52 -10.58 -19.64 -17.36
CA GLU A 52 -10.28 -20.63 -16.33
C GLU A 52 -9.78 -19.99 -15.01
N PRO A 53 -10.20 -20.51 -13.85
CA PRO A 53 -9.78 -20.00 -12.54
C PRO A 53 -8.33 -20.39 -12.22
N TYR A 54 -7.59 -19.44 -11.66
CA TYR A 54 -6.22 -19.67 -11.20
C TYR A 54 -6.17 -20.00 -9.71
N ASN A 55 -5.56 -21.13 -9.36
CA ASN A 55 -5.64 -21.73 -8.01
C ASN A 55 -4.28 -22.27 -7.50
N ASP A 56 -3.16 -21.94 -8.16
CA ASP A 56 -1.83 -22.29 -7.70
C ASP A 56 -1.27 -21.15 -6.86
N TYR A 57 -0.83 -21.45 -5.63
CA TYR A 57 -0.33 -20.48 -4.66
C TYR A 57 1.21 -20.39 -4.63
N LEU A 58 1.92 -21.25 -5.36
CA LEU A 58 3.39 -21.35 -5.37
C LEU A 58 4.08 -20.41 -6.37
N LEU A 59 3.31 -19.76 -7.24
CA LEU A 59 3.80 -18.81 -8.24
C LEU A 59 3.29 -17.40 -7.95
N THR A 60 4.19 -16.44 -8.10
CA THR A 60 3.92 -15.01 -8.09
C THR A 60 3.25 -14.55 -9.39
N ASN A 61 2.63 -13.37 -9.39
CA ASN A 61 2.21 -12.73 -10.63
C ASN A 61 3.41 -12.22 -11.47
N ASP A 62 4.59 -12.08 -10.86
CA ASP A 62 5.89 -11.81 -11.50
C ASP A 62 6.32 -12.91 -12.51
N ASP A 63 5.81 -14.14 -12.33
CA ASP A 63 6.15 -15.35 -13.11
C ASP A 63 5.15 -15.73 -14.22
N ILE A 64 4.13 -14.91 -14.49
CA ILE A 64 3.00 -15.27 -15.37
C ILE A 64 2.89 -14.34 -16.60
N ASP A 65 2.72 -14.90 -17.81
CA ASP A 65 2.37 -14.14 -19.02
C ASP A 65 0.90 -13.70 -18.97
N MET A 66 0.60 -12.69 -18.15
CA MET A 66 -0.77 -12.30 -17.80
C MET A 66 -1.63 -11.93 -19.02
N VAL A 67 -2.83 -12.49 -19.09
CA VAL A 67 -3.85 -12.15 -20.08
C VAL A 67 -5.03 -11.47 -19.40
N TYR A 68 -5.77 -10.68 -20.18
CA TYR A 68 -7.07 -10.20 -19.72
C TYR A 68 -8.02 -11.37 -19.53
N VAL A 69 -8.59 -11.44 -18.33
CA VAL A 69 -9.81 -12.19 -18.05
C VAL A 69 -10.92 -11.63 -18.92
N ASP A 70 -11.66 -12.50 -19.60
CA ASP A 70 -12.64 -12.14 -20.61
C ASP A 70 -13.75 -13.21 -20.65
N ILE A 71 -14.67 -13.13 -19.69
CA ILE A 71 -15.73 -14.12 -19.47
C ILE A 71 -16.91 -14.03 -20.44
N ASP A 72 -17.07 -12.90 -21.12
CA ASP A 72 -18.09 -12.75 -22.16
C ASP A 72 -17.49 -12.86 -23.58
N GLN A 73 -18.34 -12.66 -24.59
CA GLN A 73 -17.94 -12.62 -26.00
C GLN A 73 -18.44 -11.32 -26.66
N ASP A 74 -18.59 -10.25 -25.86
CA ASP A 74 -19.06 -8.95 -26.33
C ASP A 74 -17.93 -8.27 -27.13
N LYS A 75 -18.16 -7.97 -28.40
CA LYS A 75 -17.14 -7.34 -29.26
C LYS A 75 -16.83 -5.89 -28.89
N THR A 76 -17.45 -5.38 -27.84
CA THR A 76 -17.25 -4.04 -27.27
C THR A 76 -16.54 -4.08 -25.91
N THR A 77 -16.19 -5.27 -25.41
CA THR A 77 -15.25 -5.51 -24.30
C THR A 77 -13.89 -6.00 -24.84
N PHE A 78 -12.83 -5.88 -24.03
CA PHE A 78 -11.54 -6.55 -24.24
C PHE A 78 -11.05 -7.31 -22.99
N SER A 79 -11.70 -7.02 -21.86
CA SER A 79 -11.57 -7.68 -20.57
C SER A 79 -12.93 -7.61 -19.89
N SER A 80 -13.32 -8.67 -19.19
CA SER A 80 -14.60 -8.81 -18.50
C SER A 80 -14.49 -9.84 -17.37
N SER A 81 -14.93 -9.50 -16.15
CA SER A 81 -15.04 -10.44 -15.03
C SER A 81 -16.18 -10.09 -14.09
N SER A 82 -16.75 -11.08 -13.39
CA SER A 82 -17.97 -10.92 -12.59
C SER A 82 -17.85 -11.35 -11.13
N ALA A 83 -18.74 -10.79 -10.32
CA ALA A 83 -19.00 -11.20 -8.94
C ALA A 83 -20.50 -11.04 -8.62
N ASN A 84 -21.03 -11.92 -7.76
CA ASN A 84 -22.44 -11.95 -7.40
C ASN A 84 -22.72 -11.16 -6.11
N LEU A 85 -23.60 -10.16 -6.17
CA LEU A 85 -24.09 -9.43 -4.99
C LEU A 85 -25.32 -10.13 -4.42
N LYS A 86 -25.26 -10.54 -3.15
CA LYS A 86 -26.42 -11.03 -2.39
C LYS A 86 -26.59 -10.22 -1.10
N LEU A 87 -27.47 -9.23 -1.18
CA LEU A 87 -28.06 -8.53 -0.04
C LEU A 87 -29.24 -9.33 0.52
N PRO A 88 -29.68 -9.09 1.76
CA PRO A 88 -30.93 -9.61 2.30
C PRO A 88 -32.13 -9.25 1.41
N ASP A 89 -33.05 -10.19 1.19
CA ASP A 89 -34.20 -9.98 0.30
C ASP A 89 -35.26 -9.02 0.88
N ASN A 90 -35.08 -8.59 2.13
CA ASN A 90 -35.84 -7.54 2.81
C ASN A 90 -35.07 -6.21 2.94
N GLN A 91 -33.99 -6.00 2.17
CA GLN A 91 -33.42 -4.67 2.00
C GLN A 91 -34.46 -3.72 1.36
N SER A 92 -34.46 -2.46 1.77
CA SER A 92 -35.44 -1.46 1.31
C SER A 92 -34.87 -0.49 0.29
N LYS A 93 -33.57 -0.18 0.34
CA LYS A 93 -32.94 0.89 -0.44
C LYS A 93 -31.42 0.78 -0.44
N ILE A 94 -30.80 1.03 -1.59
CA ILE A 94 -29.36 1.32 -1.68
C ILE A 94 -29.10 2.74 -1.19
N ALA A 95 -28.30 2.89 -0.14
CA ALA A 95 -27.92 4.16 0.47
C ALA A 95 -26.71 4.79 -0.22
N TYR A 96 -25.74 3.95 -0.63
CA TYR A 96 -24.53 4.33 -1.35
C TYR A 96 -23.95 3.13 -2.09
N ALA A 97 -23.39 3.32 -3.28
CA ALA A 97 -22.61 2.31 -3.97
C ALA A 97 -21.42 2.95 -4.69
N VAL A 98 -20.23 2.40 -4.52
CA VAL A 98 -19.00 2.90 -5.13
C VAL A 98 -18.20 1.76 -5.76
N LEU A 99 -17.86 1.94 -7.03
CA LEU A 99 -17.03 1.04 -7.82
C LEU A 99 -15.60 1.57 -7.83
N TYR A 100 -14.64 0.80 -7.31
CA TYR A 100 -13.21 1.03 -7.46
C TYR A 100 -12.62 0.04 -8.47
N TRP A 101 -11.58 0.47 -9.19
CA TRP A 101 -10.73 -0.42 -9.98
C TRP A 101 -9.27 0.04 -9.93
N SER A 102 -8.38 -0.93 -9.95
CA SER A 102 -6.94 -0.75 -9.74
C SER A 102 -6.16 -1.71 -10.65
N ALA A 103 -5.04 -1.25 -11.22
CA ALA A 103 -4.16 -2.08 -12.04
C ALA A 103 -2.76 -1.50 -12.22
N THR A 104 -1.76 -2.36 -12.43
CA THR A 104 -0.41 -2.00 -12.89
C THR A 104 -0.36 -1.91 -14.42
N TYR A 105 -0.13 -0.71 -14.95
CA TYR A 105 -0.29 -0.41 -16.39
C TYR A 105 0.90 0.34 -17.01
N SER A 106 2.13 -0.12 -16.82
CA SER A 106 3.31 0.57 -17.38
C SER A 106 3.59 0.22 -18.85
N TYR A 107 3.10 -0.93 -19.35
CA TYR A 107 3.17 -1.33 -20.77
C TYR A 107 1.77 -1.69 -21.31
N ILE A 108 1.60 -1.68 -22.63
CA ILE A 108 0.40 -2.26 -23.30
C ILE A 108 0.43 -3.79 -23.16
N LYS A 109 1.50 -4.40 -23.68
CA LYS A 109 1.97 -5.73 -23.29
C LYS A 109 3.47 -5.63 -23.00
N GLY A 110 3.89 -6.21 -21.88
CA GLY A 110 5.28 -6.44 -21.52
C GLY A 110 5.70 -7.88 -21.81
N THR A 111 7.01 -8.09 -21.90
CA THR A 111 7.67 -9.38 -22.14
C THR A 111 8.89 -9.51 -21.25
N ARG A 112 9.12 -10.72 -20.76
CA ARG A 112 10.27 -11.09 -19.92
C ARG A 112 11.24 -11.94 -20.74
N ARG A 113 12.54 -11.65 -20.65
CA ARG A 113 13.62 -12.54 -21.09
C ARG A 113 14.53 -12.84 -19.91
N GLU A 114 15.13 -14.02 -19.89
CA GLU A 114 16.13 -14.42 -18.90
C GLU A 114 17.51 -14.47 -19.56
N GLU A 115 18.51 -13.89 -18.91
CA GLU A 115 19.91 -13.87 -19.35
C GLU A 115 20.79 -13.72 -18.08
N ASP A 116 21.91 -14.45 -17.98
CA ASP A 116 22.80 -14.46 -16.79
C ASP A 116 22.08 -14.60 -15.43
N ALA A 117 21.05 -15.45 -15.36
CA ALA A 117 20.17 -15.63 -14.19
C ALA A 117 19.54 -14.32 -13.68
N GLN A 118 19.18 -13.43 -14.61
CA GLN A 118 18.44 -12.19 -14.37
C GLN A 118 17.25 -12.11 -15.33
N PHE A 119 16.07 -11.74 -14.80
CA PHE A 119 14.92 -11.37 -15.62
C PHE A 119 15.01 -9.92 -16.06
N TYR A 120 14.84 -9.68 -17.36
CA TYR A 120 14.80 -8.36 -18.01
C TYR A 120 13.41 -8.13 -18.61
N PHE A 121 12.85 -6.95 -18.38
CA PHE A 121 11.47 -6.64 -18.76
C PHE A 121 11.41 -5.51 -19.79
N GLN A 122 10.65 -5.72 -20.86
CA GLN A 122 10.54 -4.79 -22.00
C GLN A 122 9.13 -4.77 -22.58
N GLY A 123 8.69 -3.65 -23.15
CA GLY A 123 7.39 -3.54 -23.81
C GLY A 123 7.08 -2.14 -24.32
N ASN A 124 5.95 -2.01 -25.02
CA ASN A 124 5.46 -0.71 -25.48
C ASN A 124 4.90 0.09 -24.28
N ARG A 125 5.69 1.04 -23.76
CA ARG A 125 5.32 1.88 -22.60
C ARG A 125 4.02 2.64 -22.83
N GLN A 126 3.08 2.56 -21.89
CA GLN A 126 1.76 3.18 -22.06
C GLN A 126 1.79 4.67 -21.73
N LYS A 127 1.95 5.50 -22.77
CA LYS A 127 2.00 6.97 -22.65
C LYS A 127 0.63 7.65 -22.56
N ASN A 128 -0.39 7.10 -23.22
CA ASN A 128 -1.75 7.68 -23.20
C ASN A 128 -2.64 7.02 -22.15
N ARG A 129 -2.87 7.70 -21.03
CA ARG A 129 -3.66 7.17 -19.91
C ARG A 129 -5.08 7.75 -19.83
N SER A 130 -5.56 8.42 -20.88
CA SER A 130 -6.91 9.04 -20.93
C SER A 130 -8.11 8.06 -20.93
N LEU A 131 -7.84 6.76 -20.76
CA LEU A 131 -8.82 5.68 -20.69
C LEU A 131 -8.78 4.91 -19.35
N ILE A 132 -7.78 5.12 -18.49
CA ILE A 132 -7.68 4.35 -17.21
C ILE A 132 -8.89 4.57 -16.30
N ASN A 133 -9.52 5.75 -16.41
CA ASN A 133 -10.70 6.14 -15.65
C ASN A 133 -12.03 5.80 -16.36
N LYS A 134 -12.02 4.93 -17.37
CA LYS A 134 -13.22 4.52 -18.11
C LYS A 134 -13.34 3.01 -18.13
N VAL A 135 -14.47 2.51 -17.65
CA VAL A 135 -14.81 1.08 -17.58
C VAL A 135 -16.25 0.88 -18.04
N LYS A 136 -16.65 -0.38 -18.19
CA LYS A 136 -18.05 -0.76 -18.37
C LYS A 136 -18.54 -1.52 -17.15
N LEU A 137 -19.78 -1.25 -16.75
CA LEU A 137 -20.48 -1.93 -15.66
C LEU A 137 -21.76 -2.55 -16.23
N LYS A 138 -22.00 -3.82 -15.92
CA LYS A 138 -23.24 -4.54 -16.23
C LYS A 138 -23.91 -4.92 -14.92
N LEU A 139 -25.18 -4.58 -14.80
CA LEU A 139 -26.01 -4.90 -13.63
C LEU A 139 -26.83 -6.18 -13.88
N PRO A 140 -27.37 -6.84 -12.85
CA PRO A 140 -28.08 -8.10 -12.98
C PRO A 140 -29.23 -8.05 -14.01
N GLY A 141 -29.10 -8.80 -15.09
CA GLY A 141 -30.10 -8.85 -16.18
C GLY A 141 -30.11 -7.62 -17.11
N GLU A 142 -29.09 -6.76 -17.07
CA GLU A 142 -28.99 -5.54 -17.88
C GLU A 142 -27.85 -5.59 -18.92
N ASN A 143 -27.80 -4.55 -19.77
CA ASN A 143 -26.72 -4.33 -20.74
C ASN A 143 -25.58 -3.53 -20.12
N TYR A 144 -24.41 -3.54 -20.77
CA TYR A 144 -23.28 -2.72 -20.34
C TYR A 144 -23.56 -1.21 -20.39
N GLN A 145 -23.33 -0.55 -19.26
CA GLN A 145 -23.32 0.90 -19.09
C GLN A 145 -21.86 1.40 -19.09
N ASN A 146 -21.59 2.53 -19.75
CA ASN A 146 -20.26 3.15 -19.72
C ASN A 146 -20.11 3.98 -18.44
N ILE A 147 -19.07 3.70 -17.64
CA ILE A 147 -18.76 4.43 -16.41
C ILE A 147 -17.49 5.25 -16.63
N THR A 148 -17.51 6.52 -16.22
CA THR A 148 -16.31 7.37 -16.15
C THR A 148 -16.10 7.76 -14.69
N GLY A 149 -14.95 7.39 -14.13
CA GLY A 149 -14.58 7.67 -12.75
C GLY A 149 -13.56 8.80 -12.58
N ASN A 150 -13.25 9.08 -11.33
CA ASN A 150 -12.13 9.93 -10.93
C ASN A 150 -10.86 9.08 -10.82
N VAL A 151 -9.70 9.66 -11.14
CA VAL A 151 -8.39 9.07 -10.87
C VAL A 151 -8.00 9.45 -9.43
N LEU A 152 -7.93 8.47 -8.54
CA LEU A 152 -7.45 8.67 -7.17
C LEU A 152 -5.92 8.73 -7.16
N PHE A 153 -5.28 7.81 -7.87
CA PHE A 153 -3.82 7.76 -8.02
C PHE A 153 -3.42 7.28 -9.42
N ASP A 154 -2.26 7.73 -9.91
CA ASP A 154 -1.68 7.28 -11.17
C ASP A 154 -0.14 7.34 -11.15
N GLY A 155 0.48 6.20 -10.85
CA GLY A 155 1.92 6.05 -10.69
C GLY A 155 2.76 6.34 -11.93
N ALA A 156 2.17 6.34 -13.13
CA ALA A 156 2.90 6.73 -14.34
C ALA A 156 3.33 8.21 -14.35
N LYS A 157 2.85 9.03 -13.40
CA LYS A 157 3.20 10.44 -13.22
C LYS A 157 4.37 10.68 -12.27
N SER A 158 4.89 9.64 -11.60
CA SER A 158 5.98 9.76 -10.62
C SER A 158 7.08 8.72 -10.90
N PRO A 159 8.38 9.07 -10.80
CA PRO A 159 9.49 8.14 -11.00
C PRO A 159 9.36 6.87 -10.13
N ALA A 160 8.94 7.08 -8.88
CA ALA A 160 8.57 6.11 -7.86
C ALA A 160 7.82 4.87 -8.35
N PHE A 161 6.93 5.06 -9.31
CA PHE A 161 6.00 4.04 -9.75
C PHE A 161 6.09 3.81 -11.27
N ALA A 162 7.09 4.36 -11.97
CA ALA A 162 7.27 4.21 -13.42
C ALA A 162 7.50 2.74 -13.86
N LEU A 163 7.85 1.90 -12.90
CA LEU A 163 8.23 0.49 -12.97
C LEU A 163 7.08 -0.40 -13.47
N ASN A 164 6.00 -0.48 -12.68
CA ASN A 164 4.75 -1.21 -12.95
C ASN A 164 3.54 -0.28 -13.13
N ALA A 165 3.66 1.00 -12.75
CA ALA A 165 2.67 2.07 -12.91
C ALA A 165 1.25 1.71 -12.43
N PRO A 166 1.10 1.34 -11.14
CA PRO A 166 -0.20 1.19 -10.49
C PRO A 166 -1.01 2.48 -10.63
N TYR A 167 -2.31 2.32 -10.85
CA TYR A 167 -3.28 3.41 -10.77
C TYR A 167 -4.51 2.93 -10.02
N VAL A 168 -5.25 3.88 -9.44
CA VAL A 168 -6.55 3.61 -8.81
C VAL A 168 -7.56 4.62 -9.32
N CYS A 169 -8.73 4.13 -9.70
CA CYS A 169 -9.87 4.93 -10.12
C CYS A 169 -11.14 4.51 -9.37
N PHE A 170 -12.08 5.43 -9.24
CA PHE A 170 -13.37 5.17 -8.59
C PHE A 170 -14.52 5.96 -9.20
N ALA A 171 -15.73 5.41 -9.10
CA ALA A 171 -16.97 6.07 -9.47
C ALA A 171 -18.07 5.79 -8.45
N ASP A 172 -18.80 6.85 -8.06
CA ASP A 172 -20.10 6.68 -7.41
C ASP A 172 -21.08 6.10 -8.43
N VAL A 173 -21.65 4.95 -8.09
CA VAL A 173 -22.64 4.20 -8.90
C VAL A 173 -23.94 3.99 -8.12
N THR A 174 -24.16 4.77 -7.06
CA THR A 174 -25.36 4.72 -6.21
C THR A 174 -26.64 4.83 -7.03
N LYS A 175 -26.66 5.76 -7.99
CA LYS A 175 -27.81 5.99 -8.87
C LYS A 175 -28.12 4.76 -9.73
N GLN A 176 -27.10 4.15 -10.33
CA GLN A 176 -27.24 2.97 -11.18
C GLN A 176 -27.81 1.78 -10.39
N LEU A 177 -27.39 1.59 -9.13
CA LEU A 177 -27.96 0.54 -8.28
C LEU A 177 -29.35 0.89 -7.71
N GLN A 178 -29.70 2.16 -7.56
CA GLN A 178 -31.06 2.61 -7.19
C GLN A 178 -32.07 2.50 -8.34
N GLU A 179 -31.63 2.69 -9.59
CA GLU A 179 -32.45 2.56 -10.80
C GLU A 179 -32.43 1.14 -11.41
N ALA A 180 -31.64 0.22 -10.83
CA ALA A 180 -31.49 -1.16 -11.30
C ALA A 180 -32.80 -1.95 -11.24
N LYS A 181 -33.07 -2.75 -12.28
CA LYS A 181 -34.23 -3.66 -12.29
C LYS A 181 -34.14 -4.75 -11.21
N GLN A 182 -32.93 -5.15 -10.87
CA GLN A 182 -32.65 -6.20 -9.88
C GLN A 182 -31.30 -5.92 -9.21
N VAL A 183 -31.31 -5.71 -7.89
CA VAL A 183 -30.11 -5.38 -7.09
C VAL A 183 -29.29 -6.63 -6.74
N ASN A 184 -29.94 -7.76 -6.49
CA ASN A 184 -29.26 -9.03 -6.19
C ASN A 184 -28.92 -9.78 -7.48
N GLY A 185 -27.69 -10.25 -7.64
CA GLY A 185 -27.26 -11.06 -8.79
C GLY A 185 -25.85 -10.73 -9.28
N GLU A 186 -25.54 -11.19 -10.49
CA GLU A 186 -24.23 -10.98 -11.13
C GLU A 186 -24.02 -9.52 -11.58
N TYR A 187 -22.92 -8.94 -11.12
CA TYR A 187 -22.36 -7.69 -11.66
C TYR A 187 -21.09 -8.03 -12.45
N THR A 188 -20.99 -7.52 -13.67
CA THR A 188 -19.78 -7.67 -14.52
C THR A 188 -19.11 -6.31 -14.71
N VAL A 189 -17.79 -6.26 -14.52
CA VAL A 189 -16.98 -5.07 -14.82
C VAL A 189 -16.00 -5.41 -15.94
N ALA A 190 -15.85 -4.48 -16.87
CA ALA A 190 -15.13 -4.71 -18.12
C ALA A 190 -14.33 -3.48 -18.58
N ASN A 191 -13.37 -3.70 -19.48
CA ASN A 191 -12.47 -2.69 -20.05
C ASN A 191 -11.55 -1.97 -19.05
N ILE A 192 -11.28 -2.60 -17.90
CA ILE A 192 -10.17 -2.17 -17.03
C ILE A 192 -8.86 -2.41 -17.77
N ASN A 193 -8.06 -1.36 -17.90
CA ASN A 193 -6.80 -1.36 -18.64
C ASN A 193 -5.65 -1.78 -17.72
N ALA A 194 -4.81 -2.72 -18.13
CA ALA A 194 -3.69 -3.22 -17.34
C ALA A 194 -2.53 -3.67 -18.25
N THR A 195 -1.37 -3.96 -17.66
CA THR A 195 -0.25 -4.51 -18.44
C THR A 195 -0.53 -5.98 -18.77
N GLN A 196 -0.69 -6.32 -20.04
CA GLN A 196 -0.64 -7.73 -20.43
C GLN A 196 0.81 -8.25 -20.38
N GLY A 197 0.95 -9.55 -20.19
CA GLY A 197 2.22 -10.24 -20.06
C GLY A 197 3.01 -9.79 -18.84
N PHE A 198 4.33 -9.76 -19.01
CA PHE A 198 5.25 -9.52 -17.92
C PHE A 198 5.58 -8.05 -17.75
N VAL A 199 5.20 -7.49 -16.60
CA VAL A 199 5.91 -6.39 -15.96
C VAL A 199 6.59 -6.94 -14.71
N ALA A 200 7.59 -6.24 -14.19
CA ALA A 200 8.31 -6.66 -13.00
C ALA A 200 7.71 -6.03 -11.75
N GLY A 201 7.79 -6.72 -10.62
CA GLY A 201 7.01 -6.38 -9.45
C GLY A 201 5.52 -6.48 -9.76
N GLY A 202 5.14 -7.56 -10.43
CA GLY A 202 3.76 -7.97 -10.65
C GLY A 202 2.97 -7.22 -11.72
N SER A 203 2.27 -7.98 -12.56
CA SER A 203 1.11 -7.45 -13.29
C SER A 203 -0.16 -7.89 -12.58
N ALA A 204 -0.94 -6.92 -12.13
CA ALA A 204 -2.13 -7.12 -11.33
C ALA A 204 -3.24 -6.18 -11.81
N ALA A 205 -4.49 -6.65 -11.73
CA ALA A 205 -5.65 -5.84 -12.02
C ALA A 205 -6.91 -6.41 -11.38
N GLY A 206 -7.80 -5.54 -10.89
CA GLY A 206 -9.13 -5.94 -10.45
C GLY A 206 -10.03 -4.77 -10.06
N TRP A 207 -11.19 -5.12 -9.54
CA TRP A 207 -12.24 -4.18 -9.17
C TRP A 207 -12.98 -4.62 -7.91
N MET A 208 -13.55 -3.64 -7.20
CA MET A 208 -14.48 -3.90 -6.10
C MET A 208 -15.68 -2.95 -6.16
N LEU A 209 -16.86 -3.47 -5.85
CA LEU A 209 -18.09 -2.72 -5.66
C LEU A 209 -18.47 -2.81 -4.18
N TYR A 210 -18.41 -1.68 -3.48
CA TYR A 210 -18.83 -1.55 -2.08
C TYR A 210 -20.21 -0.88 -2.01
N VAL A 211 -21.16 -1.52 -1.33
CA VAL A 211 -22.58 -1.15 -1.33
C VAL A 211 -23.10 -1.05 0.10
N VAL A 212 -23.59 0.13 0.48
CA VAL A 212 -24.30 0.39 1.75
C VAL A 212 -25.80 0.39 1.47
N TYR A 213 -26.59 -0.30 2.30
CA TYR A 213 -28.03 -0.48 2.07
C TYR A 213 -28.84 -0.45 3.36
N GLU A 214 -30.08 0.01 3.27
CA GLU A 214 -31.08 0.02 4.34
C GLU A 214 -31.78 -1.34 4.42
N ALA A 215 -31.97 -1.87 5.64
CA ALA A 215 -32.65 -3.13 5.91
C ALA A 215 -33.18 -3.17 7.36
N PRO A 216 -34.21 -3.99 7.68
CA PRO A 216 -34.78 -4.11 9.03
C PRO A 216 -33.84 -4.89 9.99
N THR A 217 -32.67 -4.33 10.29
CA THR A 217 -31.68 -4.90 11.22
C THR A 217 -32.09 -4.67 12.68
N SER A 218 -31.72 -5.60 13.57
CA SER A 218 -32.04 -5.49 15.01
C SER A 218 -31.21 -4.42 15.73
N LYS A 219 -30.03 -4.10 15.22
CA LYS A 219 -29.19 -2.95 15.59
C LYS A 219 -28.87 -2.12 14.33
N PRO A 220 -28.77 -0.80 14.44
CA PRO A 220 -28.16 0.01 13.39
C PRO A 220 -26.63 -0.15 13.35
N LYS A 221 -25.99 0.35 12.28
CA LYS A 221 -24.54 0.43 12.13
C LYS A 221 -24.06 1.85 11.89
N TYR A 222 -22.83 2.13 12.31
CA TYR A 222 -22.00 3.21 11.83
C TYR A 222 -21.02 2.64 10.82
N ILE A 223 -21.02 3.20 9.61
CA ILE A 223 -20.24 2.69 8.48
C ILE A 223 -19.39 3.82 7.93
N THR A 224 -18.06 3.69 8.02
CA THR A 224 -17.10 4.65 7.47
C THR A 224 -16.31 4.05 6.33
N THR A 225 -16.02 4.87 5.32
CA THR A 225 -15.24 4.50 4.13
C THR A 225 -14.12 5.50 3.92
N PHE A 226 -12.92 4.99 3.66
CA PHE A 226 -11.71 5.77 3.42
C PHE A 226 -11.05 5.30 2.12
N ASN A 227 -10.48 6.24 1.37
CA ASN A 227 -9.60 5.90 0.25
C ASN A 227 -8.33 6.76 0.31
N GLY A 228 -7.32 6.30 -0.42
CA GLY A 228 -6.02 6.93 -0.55
C GLY A 228 -5.14 6.09 -1.47
N PHE A 229 -3.84 6.23 -1.35
CA PHE A 229 -2.86 5.33 -1.94
C PHE A 229 -1.61 5.35 -1.08
N SER A 230 -1.30 4.20 -0.47
CA SER A 230 0.01 3.99 0.15
C SER A 230 0.68 2.76 -0.42
N HIS A 231 2.01 2.83 -0.46
CA HIS A 231 2.94 1.81 -0.91
C HIS A 231 3.59 1.19 0.31
N ILE A 232 3.23 -0.07 0.58
CA ILE A 232 3.81 -0.88 1.64
C ILE A 232 4.96 -1.68 1.02
N GLY A 233 6.10 -1.71 1.71
CA GLY A 233 7.27 -2.47 1.32
C GLY A 233 8.12 -2.79 2.54
N ASN A 234 9.43 -2.92 2.35
CA ASN A 234 10.39 -3.38 3.36
C ASN A 234 10.62 -2.43 4.56
N GLN A 235 9.76 -1.43 4.79
CA GLN A 235 9.76 -0.55 5.97
C GLN A 235 8.32 -0.46 6.50
N PRO A 236 8.11 -0.41 7.84
CA PRO A 236 6.77 -0.29 8.41
C PRO A 236 6.06 0.99 7.94
N GLU A 237 4.81 0.85 7.53
CA GLU A 237 3.94 1.95 7.11
C GLU A 237 2.79 2.12 8.11
N ILE A 238 2.42 3.37 8.42
CA ILE A 238 1.38 3.68 9.41
C ILE A 238 0.34 4.61 8.79
N ILE A 239 -0.90 4.11 8.72
CA ILE A 239 -2.06 4.84 8.20
C ILE A 239 -3.01 5.17 9.34
N SER A 240 -2.86 6.37 9.89
CA SER A 240 -3.80 6.94 10.86
C SER A 240 -5.13 7.30 10.22
N LEU A 241 -6.23 6.93 10.89
CA LEU A 241 -7.61 7.23 10.51
C LEU A 241 -8.28 7.97 11.68
N ASP A 242 -8.32 9.31 11.57
CA ASP A 242 -8.65 10.24 12.65
C ASP A 242 -10.13 10.65 12.71
N GLU A 243 -10.94 10.26 11.73
CA GLU A 243 -12.41 10.46 11.70
C GLU A 243 -13.18 9.15 11.93
N PHE A 244 -12.59 8.22 12.68
CA PHE A 244 -13.27 7.01 13.13
C PHE A 244 -14.13 7.32 14.38
N LYS A 245 -15.13 6.47 14.69
CA LYS A 245 -15.82 6.51 15.98
C LYS A 245 -16.50 5.18 16.33
N THR A 246 -16.26 4.64 17.52
CA THR A 246 -17.20 3.70 18.18
C THR A 246 -18.18 4.45 19.09
N PRO A 247 -19.38 3.90 19.36
CA PRO A 247 -20.26 4.38 20.42
C PRO A 247 -19.56 4.47 21.78
N ASP A 248 -19.99 5.41 22.62
CA ASP A 248 -19.38 5.60 23.94
C ASP A 248 -19.79 4.49 24.95
N LYS A 249 -20.84 3.71 24.64
CA LYS A 249 -21.35 2.60 25.47
C LYS A 249 -22.02 1.51 24.63
N GLY A 250 -21.79 0.25 25.03
CA GLY A 250 -22.45 -0.94 24.48
C GLY A 250 -21.46 -2.08 24.22
N ALA A 251 -21.97 -3.15 23.62
CA ALA A 251 -21.14 -4.17 22.98
C ALA A 251 -21.13 -3.90 21.47
N THR A 252 -19.99 -3.44 20.97
CA THR A 252 -19.72 -3.20 19.55
C THR A 252 -19.32 -4.51 18.86
N SER A 253 -19.59 -4.60 17.58
CA SER A 253 -19.01 -5.59 16.68
C SER A 253 -18.60 -4.84 15.43
N THR A 254 -17.35 -4.99 15.00
CA THR A 254 -16.82 -4.24 13.85
C THR A 254 -16.16 -5.19 12.87
N ALA A 255 -16.56 -5.10 11.61
CA ALA A 255 -15.80 -5.67 10.50
C ALA A 255 -14.96 -4.58 9.82
N ILE A 256 -13.73 -4.89 9.45
CA ILE A 256 -12.89 -4.08 8.57
C ILE A 256 -12.91 -4.67 7.16
N VAL A 257 -12.99 -3.82 6.14
CA VAL A 257 -12.74 -4.16 4.73
C VAL A 257 -11.42 -3.51 4.31
N LEU A 258 -10.58 -4.25 3.59
CA LEU A 258 -9.32 -3.77 3.01
C LEU A 258 -9.25 -4.20 1.55
N ALA A 259 -8.71 -3.35 0.67
CA ALA A 259 -8.40 -3.74 -0.71
C ALA A 259 -7.01 -3.25 -1.12
N THR A 260 -6.21 -4.16 -1.67
CA THR A 260 -4.83 -3.92 -2.10
C THR A 260 -4.61 -4.39 -3.54
N LEU A 261 -3.55 -3.84 -4.16
CA LEU A 261 -2.96 -4.36 -5.38
C LEU A 261 -1.53 -4.87 -5.06
N GLU A 262 -1.09 -5.93 -5.74
CA GLU A 262 -0.01 -6.85 -5.31
C GLU A 262 -0.27 -7.50 -3.93
N GLY A 263 0.70 -8.28 -3.42
CA GLY A 263 0.52 -9.22 -2.30
C GLY A 263 0.41 -10.66 -2.83
N ASP A 264 1.54 -11.24 -3.20
CA ASP A 264 1.69 -12.58 -3.78
C ASP A 264 1.59 -13.68 -2.73
N SER A 265 0.77 -14.70 -2.98
CA SER A 265 0.60 -15.83 -2.08
C SER A 265 1.87 -16.65 -1.78
N ALA A 266 2.87 -16.56 -2.66
CA ALA A 266 4.14 -17.28 -2.55
C ALA A 266 5.17 -16.55 -1.65
N LEU A 267 4.95 -15.27 -1.36
CA LEU A 267 5.80 -14.43 -0.52
C LEU A 267 5.25 -14.37 0.92
N SER A 268 6.03 -13.87 1.87
CA SER A 268 5.65 -13.92 3.29
C SER A 268 6.24 -12.80 4.16
N GLY A 269 5.63 -12.58 5.32
CA GLY A 269 5.90 -11.44 6.19
C GLY A 269 4.87 -10.31 6.06
N ASP A 270 3.83 -10.49 5.24
CA ASP A 270 2.77 -9.53 4.96
C ASP A 270 1.78 -9.46 6.13
N GLN A 271 1.86 -8.38 6.89
CA GLN A 271 1.11 -8.17 8.12
C GLN A 271 0.27 -6.89 8.03
N CYS A 272 -0.97 -6.96 8.49
CA CYS A 272 -1.77 -5.79 8.84
C CYS A 272 -2.12 -5.86 10.34
N ILE A 273 -1.92 -4.76 11.06
CA ILE A 273 -2.18 -4.64 12.49
C ILE A 273 -3.11 -3.45 12.68
N VAL A 274 -4.27 -3.69 13.28
CA VAL A 274 -5.18 -2.63 13.74
C VAL A 274 -4.75 -2.21 15.13
N ALA A 275 -4.42 -0.95 15.33
CA ALA A 275 -3.97 -0.39 16.60
C ALA A 275 -4.86 0.77 17.07
N ASN A 276 -5.03 0.86 18.39
CA ASN A 276 -5.69 1.96 19.07
C ASN A 276 -4.62 2.74 19.85
N PRO A 277 -4.14 3.88 19.34
CA PRO A 277 -3.04 4.64 19.95
C PRO A 277 -3.41 5.29 21.28
N VAL A 278 -4.71 5.41 21.61
CA VAL A 278 -5.17 5.96 22.89
C VAL A 278 -5.08 4.90 24.00
N THR A 279 -5.43 3.64 23.69
CA THR A 279 -5.41 2.53 24.67
C THR A 279 -4.16 1.67 24.62
N ASN A 280 -3.27 1.88 23.64
CA ASN A 280 -2.11 1.04 23.34
C ASN A 280 -2.46 -0.45 23.13
N LYS A 281 -3.68 -0.73 22.64
CA LYS A 281 -4.08 -2.07 22.16
C LYS A 281 -3.76 -2.22 20.68
N ALA A 282 -3.37 -3.42 20.27
CA ALA A 282 -3.15 -3.79 18.87
C ALA A 282 -3.59 -5.23 18.59
N TRP A 283 -4.03 -5.49 17.36
CA TRP A 283 -4.45 -6.82 16.89
C TRP A 283 -3.96 -7.05 15.47
N GLN A 284 -3.19 -8.12 15.27
CA GLN A 284 -2.75 -8.56 13.95
C GLN A 284 -3.92 -9.26 13.24
N LEU A 285 -4.27 -8.80 12.04
CA LEU A 285 -5.39 -9.35 11.28
C LEU A 285 -5.10 -10.78 10.82
N GLN A 286 -6.14 -11.62 10.86
CA GLN A 286 -6.11 -13.02 10.46
C GLN A 286 -7.54 -13.48 10.14
N ALA A 287 -7.68 -14.49 9.29
CA ALA A 287 -8.96 -15.13 8.98
C ALA A 287 -8.76 -16.61 8.62
N VAL A 288 -9.84 -17.38 8.48
CA VAL A 288 -9.80 -18.84 8.23
C VAL A 288 -8.93 -19.22 7.01
N ASN A 289 -8.84 -18.34 6.00
CA ASN A 289 -8.01 -18.53 4.81
C ASN A 289 -6.87 -17.49 4.68
N ARG A 290 -6.62 -16.64 5.69
CA ARG A 290 -5.57 -15.61 5.67
C ARG A 290 -4.70 -15.76 6.91
N ASP A 291 -3.49 -16.27 6.72
CA ASP A 291 -2.50 -16.33 7.78
C ASP A 291 -2.14 -14.91 8.24
N LYS A 292 -1.85 -14.75 9.52
CA LYS A 292 -1.52 -13.44 10.10
C LYS A 292 -0.21 -12.86 9.55
N ASP A 293 0.74 -13.72 9.16
CA ASP A 293 2.05 -13.38 8.61
C ASP A 293 2.12 -13.54 7.08
N ASN A 294 0.98 -13.85 6.43
CA ASN A 294 0.75 -13.65 4.99
C ASN A 294 -0.71 -13.22 4.72
N PHE A 295 -1.06 -12.04 5.24
CA PHE A 295 -2.44 -11.58 5.26
C PHE A 295 -2.93 -11.12 3.88
N PHE A 296 -2.07 -10.48 3.08
CA PHE A 296 -2.32 -10.10 1.68
C PHE A 296 -1.68 -11.16 0.78
N SER A 297 -2.49 -12.09 0.29
CA SER A 297 -2.02 -13.31 -0.36
C SER A 297 -2.81 -13.60 -1.64
N SER A 298 -3.17 -12.55 -2.37
CA SER A 298 -3.94 -12.59 -3.61
C SER A 298 -5.25 -13.37 -3.46
N GLN A 299 -6.08 -12.97 -2.48
CA GLN A 299 -7.37 -13.61 -2.20
C GLN A 299 -8.53 -12.62 -2.17
N ILE A 300 -9.74 -13.13 -2.42
CA ILE A 300 -11.00 -12.42 -2.19
C ILE A 300 -11.82 -13.17 -1.13
N THR A 301 -12.03 -12.54 0.02
CA THR A 301 -12.67 -13.15 1.19
C THR A 301 -13.74 -12.22 1.78
N SER A 302 -14.95 -12.72 1.95
CA SER A 302 -16.08 -11.99 2.57
C SER A 302 -16.64 -12.76 3.77
N ILE A 303 -17.28 -12.05 4.70
CA ILE A 303 -18.05 -12.66 5.80
C ILE A 303 -19.28 -13.42 5.24
N SER A 304 -19.78 -13.03 4.06
CA SER A 304 -20.86 -13.74 3.35
C SER A 304 -20.30 -14.55 2.19
N THR A 305 -20.38 -15.88 2.26
CA THR A 305 -19.96 -16.79 1.18
C THR A 305 -20.81 -16.67 -0.09
N ALA A 306 -22.01 -16.07 0.00
CA ALA A 306 -22.81 -15.74 -1.20
C ALA A 306 -22.17 -14.62 -2.04
N ASN A 307 -21.40 -13.72 -1.40
CA ASN A 307 -20.68 -12.61 -2.01
C ASN A 307 -19.27 -12.99 -2.51
N THR A 308 -18.85 -14.25 -2.34
CA THR A 308 -17.60 -14.77 -2.91
C THR A 308 -17.80 -15.58 -4.19
N VAL A 309 -19.05 -15.71 -4.68
CA VAL A 309 -19.35 -16.32 -5.99
C VAL A 309 -18.91 -15.35 -7.10
N ARG A 310 -17.98 -15.80 -7.94
CA ARG A 310 -17.29 -15.00 -8.96
C ARG A 310 -17.08 -15.81 -10.23
N TYR A 311 -16.88 -15.14 -11.36
CA TYR A 311 -16.37 -15.77 -12.58
C TYR A 311 -15.27 -14.91 -13.23
N PRO A 312 -14.05 -15.44 -13.45
CA PRO A 312 -13.54 -16.72 -12.96
C PRO A 312 -13.50 -16.74 -11.42
N ASN A 313 -13.62 -17.93 -10.83
CA ASN A 313 -13.54 -18.11 -9.38
C ASN A 313 -12.11 -18.48 -8.93
N SER A 314 -11.12 -17.69 -9.35
CA SER A 314 -9.71 -17.91 -9.02
C SER A 314 -9.48 -17.82 -7.51
N SER A 315 -8.91 -18.85 -6.90
CA SER A 315 -8.58 -18.87 -5.47
C SER A 315 -7.26 -18.13 -5.18
N ASN A 316 -6.37 -18.01 -6.18
CA ASN A 316 -5.30 -17.01 -6.25
C ASN A 316 -5.64 -16.01 -7.35
N THR A 317 -5.88 -14.74 -6.98
CA THR A 317 -6.28 -13.65 -7.87
C THR A 317 -5.13 -12.82 -8.44
N LEU A 318 -3.87 -13.23 -8.22
CA LEU A 318 -2.67 -12.70 -8.85
C LEU A 318 -2.50 -11.18 -8.72
N GLY A 319 -2.35 -10.73 -7.47
CA GLY A 319 -2.10 -9.35 -7.09
C GLY A 319 -3.34 -8.46 -6.98
N PHE A 320 -4.55 -9.01 -6.95
CA PHE A 320 -5.74 -8.23 -6.56
C PHE A 320 -6.41 -8.85 -5.33
N ASP A 321 -6.25 -8.22 -4.17
CA ASP A 321 -6.70 -8.76 -2.90
C ASP A 321 -7.80 -7.90 -2.26
N LEU A 322 -8.85 -8.57 -1.76
CA LEU A 322 -10.00 -7.97 -1.10
C LEU A 322 -10.35 -8.76 0.17
N ALA A 323 -10.09 -8.16 1.33
CA ALA A 323 -10.33 -8.75 2.64
C ALA A 323 -11.56 -8.14 3.32
N THR A 324 -12.36 -8.96 4.00
CA THR A 324 -13.33 -8.54 5.02
C THR A 324 -13.10 -9.38 6.27
N VAL A 325 -12.81 -8.75 7.40
CA VAL A 325 -12.42 -9.44 8.65
C VAL A 325 -13.19 -8.86 9.84
N SER A 326 -13.79 -9.73 10.65
CA SER A 326 -14.37 -9.34 11.94
C SER A 326 -13.27 -9.12 12.97
N LEU A 327 -13.30 -7.99 13.66
CA LEU A 327 -12.37 -7.66 14.75
C LEU A 327 -12.87 -8.24 16.09
N PRO A 328 -11.97 -8.58 17.03
CA PRO A 328 -12.36 -9.09 18.35
C PRO A 328 -13.25 -8.09 19.12
N ASN A 329 -14.25 -8.61 19.81
CA ASN A 329 -15.17 -7.87 20.70
C ASN A 329 -15.19 -8.42 22.15
N ASN A 330 -14.18 -9.22 22.49
CA ASN A 330 -13.88 -9.76 23.82
C ASN A 330 -12.80 -8.90 24.52
N ASP A 331 -12.06 -9.44 25.49
CA ASP A 331 -10.98 -8.73 26.16
C ASP A 331 -9.82 -8.30 25.21
N GLU A 332 -9.67 -8.97 24.06
CA GLU A 332 -8.69 -8.65 23.02
C GLU A 332 -9.14 -7.48 22.12
N ALA A 333 -10.36 -6.97 22.30
CA ALA A 333 -10.92 -5.89 21.48
C ALA A 333 -10.08 -4.61 21.49
N VAL A 334 -9.54 -4.24 20.32
CA VAL A 334 -8.80 -3.00 20.07
C VAL A 334 -9.75 -1.80 19.97
N LEU A 335 -10.89 -1.99 19.31
CA LEU A 335 -11.91 -0.96 19.11
C LEU A 335 -12.89 -0.93 20.29
N VAL A 336 -12.40 -0.44 21.42
CA VAL A 336 -13.21 -0.20 22.63
C VAL A 336 -14.22 0.93 22.39
N ASN A 337 -15.20 1.08 23.27
CA ASN A 337 -16.14 2.21 23.24
C ASN A 337 -15.43 3.56 23.35
N GLY A 338 -15.89 4.57 22.60
CA GLY A 338 -15.27 5.91 22.54
C GLY A 338 -13.91 5.96 21.82
N THR A 339 -13.61 5.00 20.94
CA THR A 339 -12.40 5.02 20.09
C THR A 339 -12.64 5.95 18.91
N GLU A 340 -11.93 7.07 18.83
CA GLU A 340 -12.06 8.07 17.76
C GLU A 340 -10.91 8.06 16.73
N LYS A 341 -9.78 7.40 17.06
CA LYS A 341 -8.63 7.21 16.17
C LYS A 341 -8.26 5.73 16.08
N VAL A 342 -7.93 5.28 14.88
CA VAL A 342 -7.38 3.94 14.60
C VAL A 342 -6.15 4.10 13.71
N ASP A 343 -5.05 3.41 14.06
CA ASP A 343 -3.89 3.29 13.18
C ASP A 343 -3.91 1.90 12.51
N LEU A 344 -3.76 1.87 11.20
CA LEU A 344 -3.47 0.64 10.44
C LEU A 344 -1.96 0.59 10.19
N ILE A 345 -1.29 -0.38 10.81
CA ILE A 345 0.16 -0.57 10.71
C ILE A 345 0.42 -1.76 9.79
N PHE A 346 1.28 -1.56 8.78
CA PHE A 346 1.61 -2.57 7.78
C PHE A 346 3.10 -2.90 7.79
N ASN A 347 3.43 -4.19 7.63
CA ASN A 347 4.79 -4.66 7.43
C ASN A 347 4.83 -5.65 6.26
N THR A 348 5.94 -5.65 5.52
CA THR A 348 6.42 -6.80 4.74
C THR A 348 7.95 -6.84 4.74
N LYS A 349 8.52 -7.95 4.25
CA LYS A 349 9.97 -8.24 4.18
C LYS A 349 10.41 -8.88 2.87
N GLN A 350 9.46 -9.28 2.03
CA GLN A 350 9.68 -10.08 0.82
C GLN A 350 8.84 -9.58 -0.35
N ASP A 351 7.66 -9.00 -0.06
CA ASP A 351 6.69 -8.47 -1.01
C ASP A 351 6.66 -6.93 -0.98
N ARG A 352 5.72 -6.34 -1.73
CA ARG A 352 5.46 -4.91 -1.83
C ARG A 352 4.07 -4.65 -2.46
N PHE A 353 3.11 -4.22 -1.64
CA PHE A 353 1.71 -4.02 -2.02
C PHE A 353 1.19 -2.59 -1.86
N TYR A 354 0.06 -2.29 -2.50
CA TYR A 354 -0.54 -0.96 -2.58
C TYR A 354 -1.94 -0.95 -1.96
N LEU A 355 -2.11 -0.38 -0.76
CA LEU A 355 -3.44 -0.18 -0.16
C LEU A 355 -4.10 1.04 -0.80
N PHE A 356 -5.37 0.88 -1.21
CA PHE A 356 -6.14 1.98 -1.81
C PHE A 356 -7.53 2.22 -1.22
N PHE A 357 -8.10 1.26 -0.49
CA PHE A 357 -9.39 1.39 0.18
C PHE A 357 -9.41 0.68 1.53
N THR A 358 -10.07 1.31 2.51
CA THR A 358 -10.43 0.67 3.78
C THR A 358 -11.79 1.16 4.28
N ALA A 359 -12.54 0.31 4.97
CA ALA A 359 -13.84 0.65 5.56
C ALA A 359 -14.10 -0.10 6.86
N PHE A 360 -14.88 0.51 7.76
CA PHE A 360 -15.29 -0.11 9.02
C PHE A 360 -16.81 -0.16 9.12
N ASN A 361 -17.35 -1.35 9.39
CA ASN A 361 -18.78 -1.60 9.60
C ASN A 361 -19.03 -1.92 11.08
N THR A 362 -19.32 -0.90 11.90
CA THR A 362 -19.47 -1.03 13.36
C THR A 362 -20.94 -1.07 13.78
N GLU A 363 -21.36 -2.09 14.52
CA GLU A 363 -22.68 -2.11 15.19
C GLU A 363 -22.77 -1.03 16.27
N ILE A 364 -23.88 -0.29 16.28
CA ILE A 364 -24.15 0.78 17.26
C ILE A 364 -25.48 0.58 17.99
N SER A 365 -25.66 1.30 19.12
CA SER A 365 -26.91 1.25 19.88
C SER A 365 -27.98 2.20 19.29
N GLU A 366 -29.26 1.85 19.42
CA GLU A 366 -30.36 2.71 18.97
C GLU A 366 -30.37 4.09 19.66
N SER A 367 -29.90 4.15 20.91
CA SER A 367 -29.77 5.39 21.67
C SER A 367 -28.70 6.31 21.08
N PHE A 368 -27.54 5.76 20.70
CA PHE A 368 -26.47 6.52 20.06
C PHE A 368 -26.88 7.00 18.66
N LEU A 369 -27.61 6.18 17.90
CA LEU A 369 -28.21 6.62 16.64
C LEU A 369 -29.14 7.84 16.85
N LYS A 370 -30.06 7.78 17.82
CA LYS A 370 -31.01 8.88 18.11
C LYS A 370 -30.31 10.16 18.60
N GLU A 371 -29.20 10.01 19.32
CA GLU A 371 -28.34 11.13 19.74
C GLU A 371 -27.67 11.82 18.55
N ILE A 372 -27.05 11.05 17.64
CA ILE A 372 -26.44 11.57 16.40
C ILE A 372 -27.50 12.18 15.46
N GLN A 373 -28.70 11.59 15.37
CA GLN A 373 -29.82 12.16 14.61
C GLN A 373 -30.26 13.53 15.16
N SER A 374 -30.12 13.75 16.47
CA SER A 374 -30.41 15.03 17.13
C SER A 374 -29.29 16.05 16.95
N ASN A 375 -28.04 15.60 16.77
CA ASN A 375 -26.82 16.41 16.69
C ASN A 375 -25.98 16.02 15.44
N THR A 376 -26.55 16.22 14.24
CA THR A 376 -25.96 15.74 12.97
C THR A 376 -24.54 16.31 12.71
N PRO A 377 -23.51 15.47 12.52
CA PRO A 377 -22.15 15.91 12.18
C PRO A 377 -22.06 16.49 10.76
N VAL A 378 -21.24 17.54 10.59
CA VAL A 378 -21.16 18.36 9.36
C VAL A 378 -20.78 17.56 8.10
N ASN A 379 -19.99 16.49 8.24
CA ASN A 379 -19.50 15.66 7.13
C ASN A 379 -20.28 14.34 6.93
N ALA A 380 -21.28 14.04 7.76
CA ALA A 380 -21.99 12.75 7.72
C ALA A 380 -23.14 12.75 6.71
N ILE A 381 -23.26 11.70 5.89
CA ILE A 381 -24.51 11.42 5.16
C ILE A 381 -25.44 10.69 6.12
N VAL A 382 -26.17 11.48 6.90
CA VAL A 382 -27.20 10.97 7.81
C VAL A 382 -28.47 10.61 7.02
N LEU A 383 -28.44 9.45 6.37
CA LEU A 383 -29.66 8.80 5.88
C LEU A 383 -30.37 8.14 7.06
N THR A 384 -31.28 8.89 7.69
CA THR A 384 -32.16 8.38 8.76
C THR A 384 -33.20 7.42 8.21
N SER A 385 -32.81 6.16 7.98
CA SER A 385 -33.76 5.06 7.96
C SER A 385 -34.48 5.01 9.30
N GLU A 386 -35.81 5.07 9.33
CA GLU A 386 -36.56 4.65 10.51
C GLU A 386 -36.31 3.15 10.78
N LYS A 387 -36.57 2.71 12.01
CA LYS A 387 -36.50 1.28 12.32
C LYS A 387 -37.68 0.56 11.66
N LEU A 388 -37.46 0.06 10.45
CA LEU A 388 -38.42 -0.77 9.71
C LEU A 388 -38.88 -1.93 10.59
N ASP A 389 -40.19 -2.04 10.81
CA ASP A 389 -40.79 -3.17 11.49
C ASP A 389 -40.56 -4.44 10.63
N PRO A 390 -39.90 -5.49 11.15
CA PRO A 390 -39.65 -6.72 10.39
C PRO A 390 -40.93 -7.48 10.00
N ASN A 391 -42.11 -7.08 10.51
CA ASN A 391 -43.41 -7.61 10.10
C ASN A 391 -44.05 -6.82 8.94
N VAL A 392 -43.53 -5.63 8.59
CA VAL A 392 -43.98 -4.87 7.41
C VAL A 392 -43.40 -5.50 6.16
N VAL A 393 -44.16 -6.43 5.59
CA VAL A 393 -43.98 -6.86 4.21
C VAL A 393 -44.22 -5.65 3.31
N LEU A 394 -43.14 -5.07 2.79
CA LEU A 394 -43.24 -4.18 1.62
C LEU A 394 -43.84 -5.00 0.47
N THR A 395 -45.10 -4.72 0.15
CA THR A 395 -45.81 -5.38 -0.95
C THR A 395 -45.24 -4.91 -2.28
N SER A 396 -44.20 -5.60 -2.75
CA SER A 396 -43.93 -5.65 -4.18
C SER A 396 -45.13 -6.29 -4.87
N ASP A 397 -45.70 -5.61 -5.87
CA ASP A 397 -46.86 -6.08 -6.64
C ASP A 397 -46.46 -7.23 -7.58
N ASN A 398 -46.18 -8.40 -7.00
CA ASN A 398 -45.89 -9.64 -7.70
C ASN A 398 -46.62 -10.82 -7.03
N LYS A 399 -47.42 -11.53 -7.82
CA LYS A 399 -48.29 -12.63 -7.35
C LYS A 399 -47.45 -13.84 -6.94
N VAL A 400 -47.42 -14.15 -5.64
CA VAL A 400 -46.74 -15.34 -5.10
C VAL A 400 -47.63 -16.58 -5.21
N VAL A 401 -47.07 -17.67 -5.76
CA VAL A 401 -47.59 -19.04 -5.61
C VAL A 401 -46.79 -19.72 -4.50
N ASN A 402 -47.46 -20.50 -3.65
CA ASN A 402 -47.03 -20.73 -2.27
C ASN A 402 -46.70 -22.21 -1.99
N ALA A 403 -45.59 -22.47 -1.28
CA ALA A 403 -45.22 -23.79 -0.76
C ALA A 403 -44.48 -23.68 0.58
N LYS A 404 -44.90 -24.50 1.56
CA LYS A 404 -44.34 -24.66 2.92
C LYS A 404 -43.45 -25.92 2.98
N ALA A 405 -42.71 -26.27 4.03
CA ALA A 405 -41.96 -25.62 5.15
C ALA A 405 -41.59 -26.76 6.13
N GLU A 406 -40.55 -26.66 6.97
CA GLU A 406 -40.52 -27.20 8.37
C GLU A 406 -39.18 -26.97 9.13
N THR A 407 -39.14 -27.32 10.43
CA THR A 407 -38.14 -26.87 11.43
C THR A 407 -37.87 -27.89 12.54
N VAL A 408 -36.68 -27.91 13.16
CA VAL A 408 -36.37 -28.67 14.42
C VAL A 408 -35.48 -27.85 15.38
N LYS A 409 -35.52 -28.13 16.70
CA LYS A 409 -34.78 -27.44 17.81
C LYS A 409 -34.11 -28.41 18.81
N ALA A 410 -32.98 -28.03 19.42
CA ALA A 410 -32.50 -28.32 20.80
C ALA A 410 -31.23 -27.47 21.11
N ILE A 411 -30.84 -26.92 22.29
CA ILE A 411 -31.05 -27.19 23.76
C ILE A 411 -30.03 -28.26 24.28
N ALA A 412 -29.19 -28.11 25.34
CA ALA A 412 -29.13 -27.20 26.52
C ALA A 412 -27.78 -27.19 27.34
N LYS A 413 -27.59 -26.20 28.26
CA LYS A 413 -26.98 -26.26 29.65
C LYS A 413 -25.45 -26.60 29.86
N THR A 414 -24.70 -26.49 30.99
CA THR A 414 -24.64 -25.81 32.37
C THR A 414 -23.28 -26.20 33.06
N ASP A 415 -22.67 -25.65 34.13
CA ASP A 415 -22.81 -24.43 34.99
C ASP A 415 -21.55 -24.17 35.90
N ILE A 416 -21.26 -22.88 36.20
CA ILE A 416 -20.73 -22.20 37.43
C ILE A 416 -19.69 -22.86 38.40
N LYS A 417 -18.61 -22.13 38.80
CA LYS A 417 -18.11 -21.78 40.19
C LYS A 417 -16.56 -21.55 40.32
N THR A 418 -15.95 -21.01 41.41
CA THR A 418 -15.97 -19.63 42.03
C THR A 418 -14.72 -19.40 42.96
N ILE A 419 -14.36 -18.13 43.26
CA ILE A 419 -13.54 -17.59 44.40
C ILE A 419 -11.99 -17.66 44.31
N GLY A 420 -11.34 -16.51 44.61
CA GLY A 420 -9.92 -16.35 45.01
C GLY A 420 -9.60 -14.88 45.41
N GLN A 421 -8.73 -14.64 46.40
CA GLN A 421 -8.32 -13.29 46.90
C GLN A 421 -6.79 -13.24 47.14
N ALA A 422 -6.28 -12.04 47.52
CA ALA A 422 -4.90 -11.69 47.90
C ALA A 422 -3.94 -11.38 46.71
N GLU A 423 -2.94 -10.49 46.81
CA GLU A 423 -2.57 -9.52 47.88
C GLU A 423 -1.73 -8.34 47.32
N ASN A 424 -1.49 -7.30 48.12
CA ASN A 424 -0.69 -6.13 47.73
C ASN A 424 0.82 -6.38 47.87
N PHE A 425 1.63 -5.92 46.89
CA PHE A 425 3.09 -5.78 47.05
C PHE A 425 3.58 -4.40 46.61
N ASN A 426 4.20 -3.68 47.56
CA ASN A 426 5.02 -2.50 47.27
C ASN A 426 6.46 -2.93 46.94
N ILE A 427 7.09 -2.28 45.96
CA ILE A 427 8.54 -2.41 45.71
C ILE A 427 9.16 -1.00 45.65
N THR A 428 10.17 -0.79 46.48
CA THR A 428 10.84 0.51 46.67
C THR A 428 11.90 0.76 45.61
N THR A 429 11.87 1.92 44.95
CA THR A 429 12.95 2.37 44.05
C THR A 429 14.12 2.96 44.83
N GLN A 430 15.33 2.40 44.67
CA GLN A 430 16.57 3.07 45.08
C GLN A 430 17.24 3.72 43.86
N SER A 431 17.65 4.98 44.01
CA SER A 431 18.39 5.73 43.00
C SER A 431 19.90 5.64 43.24
N PHE A 432 20.65 5.27 42.20
CA PHE A 432 22.11 5.38 42.18
C PHE A 432 22.54 6.50 41.23
N ALA A 433 23.27 7.48 41.75
CA ALA A 433 23.78 8.61 40.98
C ALA A 433 25.22 8.35 40.51
N LEU A 434 25.50 8.57 39.23
CA LEU A 434 26.84 8.54 38.66
C LEU A 434 27.34 9.95 38.32
N LYS A 435 28.65 10.17 38.50
CA LYS A 435 29.27 11.50 38.46
C LYS A 435 29.62 11.93 37.02
N GLN A 436 29.50 13.23 36.76
CA GLN A 436 29.93 13.85 35.51
C GLN A 436 31.47 13.85 35.38
N PRO A 437 32.05 13.55 34.21
CA PRO A 437 33.45 13.80 33.89
C PRO A 437 33.71 15.27 33.48
N VAL A 438 34.97 15.70 33.57
CA VAL A 438 35.37 17.12 33.48
C VAL A 438 35.71 17.54 32.04
N ILE A 439 35.34 18.77 31.68
CA ILE A 439 35.64 19.40 30.38
C ILE A 439 37.10 19.87 30.32
N ILE A 440 37.81 19.54 29.24
CA ILE A 440 39.07 20.20 28.85
C ILE A 440 38.89 20.77 27.44
N LYS A 441 39.01 22.10 27.30
CA LYS A 441 38.98 22.79 26.00
C LYS A 441 40.39 22.90 25.41
N LYS A 442 40.50 22.85 24.09
CA LYS A 442 41.64 23.40 23.35
C LYS A 442 41.17 23.92 21.99
N GLU A 443 41.54 25.16 21.67
CA GLU A 443 41.15 25.84 20.43
C GLU A 443 42.15 25.55 19.29
N LEU A 444 41.69 25.66 18.04
CA LEU A 444 42.51 25.71 16.83
C LEU A 444 42.03 26.85 15.93
N LYS A 445 42.96 27.42 15.14
CA LYS A 445 42.78 28.68 14.41
C LYS A 445 42.22 28.47 12.99
N GLN A 446 41.61 29.53 12.45
CA GLN A 446 41.35 29.67 11.02
C GLN A 446 42.64 30.07 10.27
N GLU A 447 42.83 29.54 9.06
CA GLU A 447 43.72 30.12 8.03
C GLU A 447 43.00 30.14 6.67
N LEU A 448 43.60 30.82 5.68
CA LEU A 448 42.87 31.49 4.59
C LEU A 448 42.42 30.56 3.44
N VAL A 449 41.32 30.96 2.80
CA VAL A 449 40.90 30.47 1.48
C VAL A 449 41.62 31.28 0.38
N VAL A 450 42.17 30.59 -0.62
CA VAL A 450 42.59 31.19 -1.90
C VAL A 450 41.99 30.34 -3.03
N PRO A 451 41.26 30.93 -4.01
CA PRO A 451 40.69 30.17 -5.13
C PRO A 451 41.78 29.84 -6.16
N MET A 452 41.77 28.63 -6.71
CA MET A 452 42.70 28.23 -7.77
C MET A 452 41.98 27.56 -8.95
N SER A 453 42.20 28.16 -10.12
CA SER A 453 41.93 27.72 -11.51
C SER A 453 41.24 26.38 -11.77
N SER A 454 40.18 26.44 -12.58
CA SER A 454 39.48 25.31 -13.19
C SER A 454 40.26 24.68 -14.37
N GLU A 455 41.37 24.01 -14.09
CA GLU A 455 42.08 23.15 -15.06
C GLU A 455 42.78 22.00 -14.31
N ILE A 456 42.24 20.78 -14.41
CA ILE A 456 42.81 19.59 -13.76
C ILE A 456 43.56 18.76 -14.80
N LEU A 457 44.87 18.61 -14.58
CA LEU A 457 45.76 17.77 -15.37
C LEU A 457 45.34 16.30 -15.26
N SER A 458 44.90 15.71 -16.37
CA SER A 458 44.69 14.26 -16.49
C SER A 458 45.97 13.50 -16.17
N SER A 459 45.89 12.45 -15.34
CA SER A 459 47.07 11.64 -15.00
C SER A 459 47.50 10.76 -16.17
N LYS A 460 48.79 10.37 -16.20
CA LYS A 460 49.30 9.46 -17.24
C LYS A 460 48.54 8.11 -17.25
N SER A 461 48.16 7.59 -16.08
CA SER A 461 47.39 6.35 -15.96
C SER A 461 45.93 6.48 -16.43
N GLN A 462 45.30 7.66 -16.32
CA GLN A 462 43.98 7.91 -16.90
C GLN A 462 44.04 7.85 -18.43
N ASN A 463 45.04 8.47 -19.05
CA ASN A 463 45.22 8.43 -20.50
C ASN A 463 45.57 7.01 -21.01
N GLU A 464 46.30 6.21 -20.23
CA GLU A 464 46.60 4.80 -20.55
C GLU A 464 45.40 3.85 -20.34
N ALA A 465 44.40 4.22 -19.53
CA ALA A 465 43.13 3.49 -19.39
C ALA A 465 42.13 3.86 -20.50
N LEU A 466 42.00 5.17 -20.81
CA LEU A 466 41.22 5.69 -21.94
C LEU A 466 41.60 5.02 -23.27
N ALA A 467 42.90 4.73 -23.48
CA ALA A 467 43.41 4.05 -24.67
C ALA A 467 43.05 2.54 -24.77
N LYS A 468 42.46 1.93 -23.73
CA LYS A 468 42.13 0.49 -23.68
C LYS A 468 40.63 0.18 -23.73
N GLY A 469 39.77 1.18 -23.56
CA GLY A 469 38.33 0.97 -23.39
C GLY A 469 37.91 0.65 -21.95
N ASP A 470 38.85 0.69 -20.99
CA ASP A 470 38.59 0.53 -19.55
C ASP A 470 37.98 1.85 -18.99
N VAL A 471 36.72 2.12 -19.32
CA VAL A 471 36.08 3.42 -19.02
C VAL A 471 35.79 3.59 -17.52
N LEU A 472 36.46 4.58 -16.91
CA LEU A 472 36.15 5.09 -15.58
C LEU A 472 35.52 6.49 -15.68
N ILE A 473 34.22 6.59 -15.41
CA ILE A 473 33.49 7.86 -15.46
C ILE A 473 33.38 8.46 -14.06
N SER A 474 34.03 9.61 -13.84
CA SER A 474 33.72 10.49 -12.70
C SER A 474 32.50 11.36 -13.01
N SER A 475 31.80 11.86 -12.00
CA SER A 475 30.67 12.78 -12.19
C SER A 475 31.09 14.12 -12.86
N THR A 476 32.38 14.44 -12.86
CA THR A 476 32.99 15.57 -13.60
C THR A 476 33.25 15.30 -15.08
N ASN A 477 33.43 14.03 -15.47
CA ASN A 477 33.76 13.62 -16.84
C ASN A 477 32.60 12.89 -17.55
N TYR A 478 31.43 12.77 -16.90
CA TYR A 478 30.21 12.25 -17.53
C TYR A 478 29.71 13.25 -18.59
N VAL A 479 30.21 13.10 -19.82
CA VAL A 479 29.51 13.57 -21.01
C VAL A 479 28.30 12.65 -21.22
N ARG A 480 27.20 13.23 -21.70
CA ARG A 480 25.87 12.63 -21.93
C ARG A 480 25.88 11.53 -23.00
N ALA A 481 26.62 10.45 -22.75
CA ALA A 481 27.07 9.48 -23.75
C ALA A 481 26.09 8.32 -23.98
N LEU A 482 25.21 8.01 -23.02
CA LEU A 482 24.06 7.14 -23.26
C LEU A 482 23.10 7.87 -24.21
N LYS A 483 23.01 7.41 -25.47
CA LYS A 483 21.91 7.82 -26.34
C LYS A 483 20.61 7.24 -25.81
N ILE A 484 19.48 7.75 -26.30
CA ILE A 484 18.14 7.30 -25.86
C ILE A 484 17.93 5.81 -26.20
N GLU A 485 18.67 5.29 -27.18
CA GLU A 485 18.70 3.88 -27.60
C GLU A 485 19.49 2.95 -26.67
N ASP A 486 20.48 3.47 -25.92
CA ASP A 486 21.39 2.67 -25.06
C ASP A 486 20.88 2.51 -23.61
N LYS A 487 19.59 2.74 -23.37
CA LYS A 487 19.01 2.62 -22.02
C LYS A 487 18.96 1.15 -21.60
N PRO A 488 19.56 0.77 -20.45
CA PRO A 488 19.61 -0.62 -20.03
C PRO A 488 18.22 -1.17 -19.74
N LEU A 489 18.01 -2.43 -20.11
CA LEU A 489 16.81 -3.19 -19.80
C LEU A 489 16.65 -3.37 -18.29
N GLU A 490 15.44 -3.11 -17.79
CA GLU A 490 15.17 -3.07 -16.35
C GLU A 490 15.13 -4.50 -15.77
N THR A 491 16.04 -4.83 -14.87
CA THR A 491 16.10 -6.13 -14.18
C THR A 491 15.38 -6.14 -12.84
N GLN A 492 15.03 -7.31 -12.30
CA GLN A 492 14.48 -7.41 -10.94
C GLN A 492 15.45 -6.81 -9.88
N ALA A 493 16.77 -7.00 -10.05
CA ALA A 493 17.80 -6.41 -9.19
C ALA A 493 17.98 -4.88 -9.39
N PHE A 494 17.73 -4.35 -10.59
CA PHE A 494 17.60 -2.90 -10.84
C PHE A 494 16.41 -2.31 -10.06
N LYS A 495 15.32 -3.08 -9.94
CA LYS A 495 14.04 -2.62 -9.41
C LYS A 495 13.97 -2.59 -7.89
N LEU A 496 14.40 -3.67 -7.23
CA LEU A 496 14.56 -3.72 -5.76
C LEU A 496 15.50 -2.62 -5.22
N LEU A 497 16.40 -2.10 -6.06
CA LEU A 497 17.37 -1.07 -5.74
C LEU A 497 16.87 0.36 -6.00
N LEU A 498 15.88 0.52 -6.89
CA LEU A 498 15.14 1.76 -7.10
C LEU A 498 14.15 2.00 -5.95
N GLU A 499 13.26 1.04 -5.72
CA GLU A 499 12.13 1.14 -4.78
C GLU A 499 12.54 1.19 -3.30
N LYS A 500 13.81 0.93 -2.99
CA LYS A 500 14.34 1.08 -1.63
C LYS A 500 14.24 2.53 -1.18
N ASN A 501 13.61 2.75 -0.02
CA ASN A 501 13.50 4.07 0.61
C ASN A 501 14.88 4.73 0.75
N ALA A 502 14.93 6.05 0.52
CA ALA A 502 16.16 6.83 0.63
C ALA A 502 16.62 6.93 2.09
N ALA A 503 17.93 6.85 2.32
CA ALA A 503 18.51 7.24 3.61
C ALA A 503 18.45 8.77 3.76
N LEU A 504 18.10 9.25 4.95
CA LEU A 504 18.12 10.66 5.30
C LEU A 504 19.44 10.99 5.99
N ILE A 505 20.32 11.72 5.30
CA ILE A 505 21.68 12.04 5.76
C ILE A 505 21.88 13.56 5.72
N GLU A 506 22.10 14.18 6.87
CA GLU A 506 22.26 15.63 6.97
C GLU A 506 23.48 16.12 6.16
N GLY A 507 23.33 17.23 5.43
CA GLY A 507 24.37 17.81 4.59
C GLY A 507 24.70 17.04 3.30
N ALA A 508 24.18 15.83 3.11
CA ALA A 508 24.35 15.07 1.87
C ALA A 508 23.51 15.65 0.72
N LYS A 509 23.99 15.49 -0.52
CA LYS A 509 23.20 15.85 -1.71
C LYS A 509 22.16 14.76 -1.97
N GLU A 510 21.00 15.15 -2.46
CA GLU A 510 20.02 14.20 -3.00
C GLU A 510 20.62 13.41 -4.19
N GLY A 511 20.24 12.14 -4.30
CA GLY A 511 20.57 11.29 -5.43
C GLY A 511 20.99 9.88 -5.07
N TYR A 512 21.68 9.26 -6.02
CA TYR A 512 22.17 7.91 -6.00
C TYR A 512 23.69 7.91 -6.01
N TYR A 513 24.29 7.26 -5.02
CA TYR A 513 25.72 7.16 -4.80
C TYR A 513 26.21 5.74 -5.07
N VAL A 514 27.26 5.56 -5.88
CA VAL A 514 27.89 4.24 -6.06
C VAL A 514 28.96 4.05 -4.99
N ILE A 515 28.61 3.32 -3.93
CA ILE A 515 29.47 3.08 -2.78
C ILE A 515 30.36 1.88 -3.05
N ASN A 516 31.66 2.02 -2.76
CA ASN A 516 32.62 0.92 -2.81
C ASN A 516 32.67 0.16 -1.47
N LYS A 517 32.81 0.89 -0.35
CA LYS A 517 32.83 0.36 1.03
C LYS A 517 32.35 1.39 2.04
N PHE A 518 31.95 0.93 3.22
CA PHE A 518 31.68 1.77 4.40
C PHE A 518 32.58 1.38 5.57
N PHE A 519 32.77 2.30 6.51
CA PHE A 519 33.59 2.08 7.72
C PHE A 519 32.98 2.79 8.93
N SER A 520 33.07 2.19 10.12
CA SER A 520 32.72 2.82 11.41
C SER A 520 33.88 3.61 12.05
N LYS A 521 34.93 3.92 11.27
CA LYS A 521 36.09 4.72 11.71
C LYS A 521 36.54 5.64 10.58
N PRO A 522 36.61 6.97 10.78
CA PRO A 522 36.93 7.92 9.70
C PRO A 522 38.33 7.69 9.12
N GLN A 523 39.31 7.33 9.95
CA GLN A 523 40.68 7.05 9.49
C GLN A 523 40.74 5.87 8.51
N ASN A 524 39.87 4.88 8.65
CA ASN A 524 39.81 3.74 7.71
C ASN A 524 39.23 4.19 6.37
N ALA A 525 38.15 4.98 6.38
CA ALA A 525 37.56 5.54 5.17
C ALA A 525 38.54 6.47 4.42
N ILE A 526 39.26 7.35 5.13
CA ILE A 526 40.31 8.22 4.55
C ILE A 526 41.44 7.39 3.94
N THR A 527 41.90 6.35 4.64
CA THR A 527 42.97 5.46 4.13
C THR A 527 42.52 4.71 2.88
N TRP A 528 41.27 4.23 2.85
CA TRP A 528 40.71 3.52 1.70
C TRP A 528 40.40 4.45 0.51
N GLN A 529 39.89 5.66 0.75
CA GLN A 529 39.73 6.70 -0.28
C GLN A 529 41.09 7.06 -0.90
N LYS A 530 42.13 7.23 -0.09
CA LYS A 530 43.49 7.48 -0.60
C LYS A 530 43.98 6.34 -1.48
N TYR A 531 43.80 5.09 -1.06
CA TYR A 531 44.14 3.91 -1.87
C TYR A 531 43.37 3.87 -3.20
N LEU A 532 42.06 4.17 -3.21
CA LEU A 532 41.28 4.27 -4.45
C LEU A 532 41.80 5.39 -5.38
N LYS A 533 42.18 6.55 -4.85
CA LYS A 533 42.81 7.63 -5.62
C LYS A 533 44.17 7.25 -6.20
N GLU A 534 45.01 6.55 -5.43
CA GLU A 534 46.28 5.98 -5.91
C GLU A 534 46.07 4.93 -7.01
N LYS A 535 44.91 4.28 -7.05
CA LYS A 535 44.49 3.37 -8.14
C LYS A 535 43.75 4.08 -9.29
N GLY A 536 43.63 5.41 -9.27
CA GLY A 536 43.06 6.22 -10.36
C GLY A 536 41.56 6.50 -10.27
N TYR A 537 40.88 6.08 -9.19
CA TYR A 537 39.44 6.28 -9.01
C TYR A 537 39.17 7.61 -8.28
N ASP A 538 38.36 8.48 -8.88
CA ASP A 538 37.86 9.68 -8.20
C ASP A 538 36.86 9.28 -7.11
N SER A 539 37.36 9.20 -5.87
CA SER A 539 36.60 8.74 -4.71
C SER A 539 36.37 9.84 -3.69
N GLN A 540 35.20 9.85 -3.09
CA GLN A 540 34.76 10.82 -2.09
C GLN A 540 34.18 10.08 -0.88
N ILE A 541 33.99 10.81 0.22
CA ILE A 541 33.42 10.25 1.45
C ILE A 541 32.07 10.94 1.69
N LEU A 542 31.04 10.13 1.85
CA LEU A 542 29.73 10.50 2.39
C LEU A 542 29.73 10.12 3.87
N ILE A 543 29.33 11.04 4.73
CA ILE A 543 29.35 10.89 6.18
C ILE A 543 27.91 10.80 6.67
N ASP A 544 27.61 9.77 7.45
CA ASP A 544 26.37 9.61 8.19
C ASP A 544 26.69 9.73 9.68
N GLU A 545 26.38 10.89 10.25
CA GLU A 545 26.67 11.17 11.68
C GLU A 545 25.67 10.47 12.62
N THR A 546 24.50 10.07 12.11
CA THR A 546 23.46 9.35 12.86
C THR A 546 23.89 7.91 13.10
N GLU A 547 24.25 7.19 12.04
CA GLU A 547 24.73 5.79 12.10
C GLU A 547 26.23 5.69 12.42
N GLN A 548 26.95 6.82 12.46
CA GLN A 548 28.41 6.91 12.63
C GLN A 548 29.21 6.18 11.53
N LEU A 549 28.69 6.21 10.29
CA LEU A 549 29.23 5.48 9.14
C LEU A 549 29.85 6.42 8.10
N PHE A 550 31.01 6.00 7.58
CA PHE A 550 31.80 6.72 6.60
C PHE A 550 31.82 5.92 5.29
N TYR A 551 30.98 6.30 4.34
CA TYR A 551 30.78 5.63 3.05
C TYR A 551 31.75 6.19 2.00
N VAL A 552 32.65 5.35 1.47
CA VAL A 552 33.57 5.73 0.38
C VAL A 552 32.91 5.41 -0.96
N TYR A 553 32.56 6.46 -1.70
CA TYR A 553 31.86 6.39 -2.99
C TYR A 553 32.73 6.85 -4.15
N VAL A 554 32.39 6.44 -5.38
CA VAL A 554 33.12 6.80 -6.62
C VAL A 554 32.27 7.50 -7.67
N PHE A 555 30.95 7.56 -7.47
CA PHE A 555 30.03 8.24 -8.38
C PHE A 555 28.80 8.76 -7.62
N HIS A 556 28.28 9.89 -8.06
CA HIS A 556 27.03 10.50 -7.56
C HIS A 556 26.27 11.11 -8.76
N THR A 557 24.96 10.93 -8.77
CA THR A 557 24.03 11.45 -9.79
C THR A 557 22.61 11.48 -9.21
N GLN A 558 21.72 12.32 -9.75
CA GLN A 558 20.29 12.28 -9.43
C GLN A 558 19.53 11.22 -10.26
N ASN A 559 20.13 10.69 -11.33
CA ASN A 559 19.51 9.72 -12.22
C ASN A 559 19.91 8.28 -11.83
N PHE A 560 18.94 7.48 -11.39
CA PHE A 560 19.17 6.09 -10.99
C PHE A 560 19.84 5.24 -12.08
N TYR A 561 19.47 5.42 -13.36
CA TYR A 561 20.05 4.65 -14.47
C TYR A 561 21.56 4.85 -14.60
N ASP A 562 22.05 6.07 -14.39
CA ASP A 562 23.48 6.38 -14.47
C ASP A 562 24.25 5.75 -13.30
N ALA A 563 23.68 5.80 -12.08
CA ALA A 563 24.28 5.15 -10.92
C ALA A 563 24.30 3.62 -11.05
N TYR A 564 23.22 3.02 -11.56
CA TYR A 564 23.14 1.58 -11.78
C TYR A 564 24.12 1.09 -12.85
N MET A 565 24.23 1.82 -13.97
CA MET A 565 25.21 1.48 -15.01
C MET A 565 26.64 1.59 -14.48
N GLN A 566 26.96 2.65 -13.73
CA GLN A 566 28.29 2.79 -13.13
C GLN A 566 28.57 1.69 -12.09
N HIS A 567 27.58 1.29 -11.29
CA HIS A 567 27.66 0.13 -10.39
C HIS A 567 27.95 -1.17 -11.14
N LYS A 568 27.19 -1.47 -12.20
CA LYS A 568 27.35 -2.67 -13.05
C LYS A 568 28.71 -2.72 -13.73
N THR A 569 29.15 -1.63 -14.35
CA THR A 569 30.48 -1.52 -14.99
C THR A 569 31.61 -1.83 -14.02
N LEU A 570 31.47 -1.42 -12.76
CA LEU A 570 32.47 -1.63 -11.72
C LEU A 570 32.51 -3.08 -11.16
N LEU A 571 31.43 -3.86 -11.22
CA LEU A 571 31.40 -5.23 -10.66
C LEU A 571 32.47 -6.16 -11.25
N ASN A 572 32.86 -5.95 -12.51
CA ASN A 572 33.91 -6.71 -13.19
C ASN A 572 35.32 -6.45 -12.62
N ASN A 573 35.49 -5.45 -11.75
CA ASN A 573 36.75 -5.15 -11.09
C ASN A 573 36.79 -5.73 -9.67
N ALA A 574 37.84 -6.47 -9.33
CA ALA A 574 37.99 -7.10 -8.01
C ALA A 574 38.03 -6.11 -6.82
N LEU A 575 38.31 -4.82 -7.04
CA LEU A 575 38.19 -3.79 -6.00
C LEU A 575 36.73 -3.38 -5.71
N PHE A 576 35.80 -3.69 -6.62
CA PHE A 576 34.41 -3.22 -6.65
C PHE A 576 33.37 -4.34 -6.78
N SER A 577 33.77 -5.62 -6.66
CA SER A 577 32.89 -6.79 -6.71
C SER A 577 31.79 -6.82 -5.63
N GLN A 578 31.85 -5.93 -4.64
CA GLN A 578 30.86 -5.72 -3.57
C GLN A 578 30.32 -4.28 -3.54
N ASN A 579 30.47 -3.50 -4.64
CA ASN A 579 29.94 -2.14 -4.72
C ASN A 579 28.40 -2.15 -4.84
N TRP A 580 27.72 -1.10 -4.36
CA TRP A 580 26.26 -0.98 -4.45
C TRP A 580 25.81 0.47 -4.69
N VAL A 581 24.58 0.65 -5.18
CA VAL A 581 23.94 1.97 -5.25
C VAL A 581 23.25 2.28 -3.93
N PHE A 582 23.48 3.46 -3.37
CA PHE A 582 22.86 3.96 -2.15
C PHE A 582 22.07 5.23 -2.46
N LYS A 583 20.77 5.19 -2.20
CA LYS A 583 19.82 6.28 -2.42
C LYS A 583 19.77 7.16 -1.17
N VAL A 584 19.99 8.47 -1.33
CA VAL A 584 20.15 9.41 -0.23
C VAL A 584 19.36 10.68 -0.52
N ASN A 585 18.61 11.17 0.46
CA ASN A 585 17.82 12.41 0.43
C ASN A 585 16.87 12.57 -0.78
N MET A 586 16.54 11.49 -1.50
CA MET A 586 15.57 11.49 -2.61
C MET A 586 14.15 11.43 -2.06
N ILE A 587 13.33 12.43 -2.42
CA ILE A 587 11.89 12.49 -2.10
C ILE A 587 11.02 11.72 -3.11
N ASP A 588 11.53 11.51 -4.34
CA ASP A 588 10.96 10.56 -5.28
C ASP A 588 11.45 9.15 -4.94
N TYR A 589 10.53 8.17 -4.89
CA TYR A 589 10.89 6.76 -4.81
C TYR A 589 11.51 6.26 -6.14
#